data_AF-A0A1J3CWL9-F1
#
_entry.id   AF-A0A1J3CWL9-F1
#
_cell.length_a   1.000
_cell.length_b   1.000
_cell.length_c   1.000
_cell.angle_alpha   90.00
_cell.angle_beta   90.00
_cell.angle_gamma   90.00
#
_symmetry.space_group_name_H-M   'P 1'
#
loop_
_entity.id
_entity.type
_entity.pdbx_description
1 polymer ?
#
loop_
_entity_poly.entity_id
_entity_poly.type
_entity_poly.pdbx_seq_one_letter_code
_entity_poly.pdbx_strand_id
1 'polypeptide(L)' 'WEGAVDEDGRKPSIWDTFVQARSGPDGDIACDGYHKYKEDVRLMYEMGLDAFRFSISWPRLIPSGRGPVNPKGLQF' A
#
# COMPACT_ATOMS: atom_id res chain seq x y z
N TRP A 1 2.43 -5.14 -3.69
CA TRP A 1 3.24 -4.05 -4.24
C TRP A 1 3.58 -3.05 -3.14
N GLU A 2 2.59 -2.39 -2.54
CA GLU A 2 2.81 -1.31 -1.56
C GLU A 2 3.62 -1.71 -0.30
N GLY A 3 3.15 -2.71 0.48
CA GLY A 3 3.74 -3.02 1.79
C GLY A 3 3.30 -2.04 2.88
N ALA A 4 4.15 -1.85 3.90
CA ALA A 4 3.97 -0.89 4.99
C ALA A 4 2.60 -1.03 5.69
N VAL A 5 2.30 -2.26 6.14
CA VAL A 5 0.96 -2.67 6.58
C VAL A 5 0.48 -1.99 7.86
N ASP A 6 1.40 -1.54 8.72
CA ASP A 6 1.16 -0.90 10.02
C ASP A 6 1.66 0.55 10.09
N GLU A 7 2.14 1.09 8.98
CA GLU A 7 2.66 2.45 8.91
C GLU A 7 1.57 3.50 8.68
N ASP A 8 1.85 4.71 9.17
CA ASP A 8 1.05 5.92 8.93
C ASP A 8 -0.45 5.78 9.19
N GLY A 9 -0.84 4.91 10.12
CA GLY A 9 -2.22 4.74 10.56
C GLY A 9 -3.07 3.82 9.67
N ARG A 10 -2.46 3.09 8.72
CA ARG A 10 -3.14 1.99 8.04
C ARG A 10 -3.56 0.92 9.06
N LYS A 11 -4.76 0.36 8.87
CA LYS A 11 -5.23 -0.79 9.66
C LYS A 11 -5.18 -2.09 8.85
N PRO A 12 -5.18 -3.26 9.51
CA PRO A 12 -5.25 -4.53 8.83
C PRO A 12 -6.52 -4.66 7.97
N SER A 13 -6.33 -5.15 6.75
CA SER A 13 -7.38 -5.61 5.85
C SER A 13 -7.75 -7.07 6.13
N ILE A 14 -8.83 -7.54 5.49
CA ILE A 14 -9.20 -8.96 5.51
C ILE A 14 -8.07 -9.83 4.94
N TRP A 15 -7.38 -9.34 3.89
CA TRP A 15 -6.28 -10.07 3.28
C TRP A 15 -5.10 -10.22 4.24
N ASP A 16 -4.73 -9.16 4.96
CA ASP A 16 -3.65 -9.19 5.96
C ASP A 16 -3.97 -10.24 7.05
N THR A 17 -5.21 -10.24 7.55
CA THR A 17 -5.64 -11.21 8.58
C THR A 17 -5.65 -12.64 8.04
N PHE A 18 -6.07 -12.83 6.79
CA PHE A 18 -6.14 -14.15 6.15
C PHE A 18 -4.77 -14.76 5.90
N VAL A 19 -3.80 -13.95 5.43
CA VAL A 19 -2.44 -14.46 5.16
C VAL A 19 -1.66 -14.70 6.44
N GLN A 20 -1.79 -13.84 7.45
CA GLN A 20 -1.16 -14.04 8.77
C GLN A 20 -1.67 -15.31 9.47
N ALA A 21 -2.93 -15.69 9.25
CA ALA A 21 -3.49 -16.93 9.77
C ALA A 21 -2.99 -18.20 9.05
N ARG A 22 -2.25 -18.07 7.94
CA ARG A 22 -1.67 -19.18 7.17
C ARG A 22 -0.16 -19.16 7.32
N SER A 23 0.47 -20.31 7.53
CA SER A 23 1.93 -20.39 7.42
C SER A 23 2.33 -20.23 5.95
N GLY A 24 2.92 -19.08 5.62
CA GLY A 24 3.35 -18.72 4.26
C GLY A 24 3.86 -17.28 4.18
N PRO A 25 4.21 -16.80 2.97
CA PRO A 25 4.62 -15.42 2.78
C PRO A 25 3.48 -14.45 3.11
N ASP A 26 3.79 -13.43 3.90
CA ASP A 26 2.91 -12.28 4.13
C ASP A 26 3.11 -11.19 3.07
N GLY A 27 2.37 -10.09 3.21
CA GLY A 27 2.53 -8.90 2.37
C GLY A 27 2.98 -7.68 3.16
N ASP A 28 3.66 -7.87 4.29
CA ASP A 28 4.00 -6.79 5.21
C ASP A 28 4.94 -5.78 4.55
N ILE A 29 5.89 -6.27 3.75
CA ILE A 29 6.83 -5.45 2.95
C ILE A 29 6.48 -5.51 1.45
N ALA A 30 6.13 -6.68 0.92
CA ALA A 30 5.88 -6.90 -0.51
C ALA A 30 7.03 -6.42 -1.44
N CYS A 31 6.78 -5.43 -2.31
CA CYS A 31 7.81 -4.82 -3.17
C CYS A 31 8.33 -3.50 -2.59
N ASP A 32 7.88 -3.12 -1.39
CA ASP A 32 8.24 -1.87 -0.72
C ASP A 32 7.87 -0.62 -1.53
N GLY A 33 6.79 -0.70 -2.31
CA GLY A 33 6.31 0.40 -3.14
C GLY A 33 5.88 1.62 -2.33
N TYR A 34 5.50 1.45 -1.06
CA TYR A 34 5.18 2.57 -0.16
C TYR A 34 6.35 3.55 -0.03
N HIS A 35 7.57 3.03 0.05
CA HIS A 35 8.78 3.84 0.16
C HIS A 35 9.42 4.14 -1.19
N LYS A 36 9.30 3.21 -2.15
CA LYS A 36 10.06 3.24 -3.41
C LYS A 36 9.28 3.77 -4.63
N TYR A 37 8.05 4.26 -4.46
CA TYR A 37 7.23 4.64 -5.62
C TYR A 37 7.88 5.73 -6.50
N LYS A 38 8.71 6.61 -5.92
CA LYS A 38 9.38 7.68 -6.69
C LYS A 38 10.45 7.10 -7.62
N GLU A 39 11.22 6.14 -7.12
CA GLU A 39 12.20 5.38 -7.90
C GLU A 39 11.50 4.54 -8.97
N ASP A 40 10.41 3.85 -8.62
CA ASP A 40 9.62 3.06 -9.56
C ASP A 40 9.07 3.94 -10.69
N VAL A 41 8.45 5.09 -10.38
CA VAL A 41 7.93 6.03 -11.39
C VAL A 41 9.05 6.58 -12.28
N ARG A 42 10.22 6.86 -11.71
CA ARG A 42 11.38 7.30 -12.48
C ARG A 42 11.83 6.22 -13.47
N LEU A 43 11.96 4.97 -13.02
CA LEU A 43 12.33 3.85 -13.87
C LEU A 43 11.30 3.62 -14.98
N MET A 44 10.01 3.74 -14.66
CA MET A 44 8.94 3.64 -15.66
C MET A 44 9.07 4.69 -16.77
N TYR A 45 9.37 5.94 -16.38
CA TYR A 45 9.64 7.02 -17.34
C TYR A 45 10.88 6.72 -18.20
N GLU A 46 11.98 6.29 -17.58
CA GLU A 46 13.23 5.95 -18.30
C GLU A 46 13.05 4.78 -19.29
N MET A 47 12.12 3.85 -19.00
CA MET A 47 11.76 2.74 -19.90
C MET A 47 10.75 3.12 -21.00
N GLY A 48 10.21 4.34 -20.99
CA GLY A 48 9.22 4.81 -21.96
C GLY A 48 7.80 4.26 -21.74
N LEU A 49 7.42 4.00 -20.48
CA LEU A 49 6.05 3.60 -20.15
C LEU A 49 5.15 4.83 -20.00
N ASP A 50 4.00 4.84 -20.68
CA ASP A 50 3.08 5.98 -20.71
C ASP A 50 2.06 5.99 -19.56
N ALA A 51 1.87 4.86 -18.88
CA ALA A 51 0.81 4.72 -17.88
C ALA A 51 1.23 3.88 -16.68
N PHE A 52 0.87 4.34 -15.49
CA PHE A 52 0.97 3.59 -14.24
C PHE A 52 -0.42 3.35 -13.66
N ARG A 53 -0.78 2.07 -13.49
CA ARG A 53 -2.02 1.67 -12.84
C ARG A 53 -1.74 1.26 -11.41
N PHE A 54 -2.40 1.92 -10.46
CA PHE A 54 -2.35 1.60 -9.04
C PHE A 54 -3.76 1.52 -8.45
N SER A 55 -3.85 1.01 -7.22
CA SER A 55 -5.07 0.95 -6.42
C SER A 55 -4.84 1.65 -5.10
N ILE A 56 -5.87 2.31 -4.57
CA ILE A 56 -5.79 2.96 -3.26
C ILE A 56 -6.17 1.94 -2.17
N SER A 57 -5.31 1.80 -1.16
CA SER A 57 -5.58 0.98 0.01
C SER A 57 -6.65 1.65 0.89
N TRP A 58 -7.89 1.14 0.82
CA TRP A 58 -8.99 1.64 1.66
C TRP A 58 -8.68 1.68 3.16
N PRO A 59 -8.06 0.66 3.78
CA PRO A 59 -7.75 0.72 5.20
C PRO A 59 -6.59 1.67 5.54
N ARG A 60 -5.91 2.24 4.54
CA ARG A 60 -5.00 3.39 4.72
C ARG A 60 -5.77 4.70 4.71
N LEU A 61 -6.70 4.87 3.75
CA LEU A 61 -7.47 6.12 3.59
C LEU A 61 -8.53 6.30 4.68
N ILE A 62 -9.32 5.25 4.95
CA ILE A 62 -10.36 5.22 5.99
C ILE A 62 -10.15 3.96 6.83
N PRO A 63 -9.28 4.00 7.86
CA PRO A 63 -8.85 2.80 8.59
C PRO A 63 -9.98 2.05 9.29
N SER A 64 -11.01 2.77 9.75
CA SER A 64 -12.20 2.17 10.38
C SER A 64 -13.27 1.73 9.37
N GLY A 65 -12.96 1.75 8.06
CA GLY A 65 -13.86 1.40 6.96
C GLY A 65 -14.89 2.48 6.62
N ARG A 66 -15.31 3.27 7.61
CA ARG A 66 -16.14 4.48 7.48
C ARG A 66 -15.68 5.54 8.49
N GLY A 67 -16.00 6.80 8.21
CA GLY A 67 -15.73 7.92 9.12
C GLY A 67 -14.53 8.77 8.67
N PRO A 68 -13.73 9.31 9.61
CA PRO A 68 -12.70 10.28 9.29
C PRO A 68 -11.60 9.68 8.40
N VAL A 69 -11.14 10.51 7.46
CA VAL A 69 -9.99 10.20 6.61
C VAL A 69 -8.71 10.27 7.44
N ASN A 70 -7.79 9.36 7.19
CA ASN A 70 -6.43 9.40 7.72
C ASN A 70 -5.59 10.40 6.90
N PRO A 71 -5.18 11.55 7.47
CA PRO A 71 -4.48 12.59 6.71
C PRO A 71 -3.14 12.11 6.12
N LYS A 72 -2.43 11.22 6.83
CA LYS A 72 -1.17 10.66 6.33
C LYS A 72 -1.40 9.75 5.12
N GLY A 73 -2.44 8.94 5.17
CA GLY A 73 -2.88 8.11 4.05
C GLY A 73 -3.38 8.89 2.83
N LEU A 74 -3.79 10.15 3.01
CA LEU A 74 -4.17 11.06 1.92
C LEU A 74 -2.96 11.81 1.32
N GLN A 75 -1.90 12.01 2.10
CA GLN A 75 -0.67 12.68 1.67
C GLN A 75 0.30 11.74 0.92
N PHE A 76 0.13 10.43 1.13
CA PHE A 76 0.75 9.39 0.32
C PHE A 76 0.23 9.42 -1.12
#